data_AF-A0A7J4U1L8-F1
#
_entry.id   AF-A0A7J4U1L8-F1
#
_cell.length_a   1.000
_cell.length_b   1.000
_cell.length_c   1.000
_cell.angle_alpha   90.00
_cell.angle_beta   90.00
_cell.angle_gamma   90.00
#
_symmetry.space_group_name_H-M   'P 1'
#
loop_
_entity.id
_entity.type
_entity.pdbx_description
1 polymer ?
#
loop_
_entity_poly.entity_id
_entity_poly.type
_entity_poly.pdbx_seq_one_letter_code
_entity_poly.pdbx_strand_id
1 'polypeptide(L)'
;MQEPDRYDAEEVAAWRPSAAPMANAGRTMYRVDTTIDEPVHTTVLCGSCAHLAEMEGPRPATFTCPSCGLLLWEDEEEEASPRMD
;
A
#
# COMPACT_ATOMS: atom_id res chain seq x y z
N MET A 1 -1.39 -12.86 31.84
CA MET A 1 -0.80 -12.77 30.49
C MET A 1 -1.61 -11.69 29.78
N GLN A 2 -1.07 -10.47 29.66
CA GLN A 2 -1.60 -9.46 28.75
C GLN A 2 -0.65 -9.51 27.56
N GLU A 3 -1.17 -9.80 26.36
CA GLU A 3 -0.39 -9.90 25.13
C GLU A 3 0.11 -8.49 24.76
N PRO A 4 1.43 -8.22 24.82
CA PRO A 4 1.95 -6.84 24.84
C PRO A 4 2.14 -6.19 23.47
N ASP A 5 1.56 -6.75 22.39
CA ASP A 5 1.94 -6.40 21.01
C ASP A 5 0.79 -5.90 20.12
N ARG A 6 -0.44 -5.77 20.64
CA ARG A 6 -1.54 -5.24 19.85
C ARG A 6 -1.59 -3.72 19.97
N TYR A 7 -1.32 -3.02 18.88
CA TYR A 7 -1.44 -1.56 18.79
C TYR A 7 -2.89 -1.12 19.01
N ASP A 8 -3.07 0.02 19.67
CA ASP A 8 -4.40 0.63 19.82
C ASP A 8 -4.94 1.10 18.46
N ALA A 9 -6.25 0.96 18.24
CA ALA A 9 -6.88 1.28 16.94
C ALA A 9 -6.68 2.75 16.52
N GLU A 10 -6.59 3.67 17.49
CA GLU A 10 -6.29 5.08 17.24
C GLU A 10 -4.85 5.29 16.76
N GLU A 11 -3.90 4.51 17.27
CA GLU A 11 -2.49 4.57 16.88
C GLU A 11 -2.30 4.01 15.46
N VAL A 12 -2.98 2.91 15.15
CA VAL A 12 -3.02 2.32 13.80
C VAL A 12 -3.61 3.32 12.80
N ALA A 13 -4.71 3.99 13.14
CA ALA A 13 -5.36 4.97 12.27
C ALA A 13 -4.52 6.25 12.05
N ALA A 14 -3.72 6.64 13.04
CA ALA A 14 -2.85 7.82 12.95
C ALA A 14 -1.53 7.56 12.20
N TRP A 15 -1.19 6.30 11.93
CA TRP A 15 0.09 5.93 11.34
C TRP A 15 0.22 6.41 9.88
N ARG A 16 1.34 7.07 9.57
CA ARG A 16 1.70 7.52 8.22
C ARG A 16 3.21 7.39 7.98
N PRO A 17 3.68 6.89 6.82
CA PRO A 17 5.10 6.74 6.53
C PRO A 17 5.79 8.10 6.35
N SER A 18 7.09 8.15 6.64
CA SER A 18 7.91 9.35 6.40
C SER A 18 8.05 9.65 4.91
N ALA A 19 7.67 10.86 4.51
CA ALA A 19 7.70 11.37 3.13
C ALA A 19 9.11 11.79 2.68
N ALA A 20 10.10 10.93 2.87
CA ALA A 20 11.47 11.17 2.42
C ALA A 20 11.63 10.84 0.92
N PRO A 21 12.33 11.67 0.13
CA PRO A 21 12.57 11.41 -1.28
C PRO A 21 13.41 10.14 -1.45
N MET A 22 12.87 9.17 -2.19
CA MET A 22 13.60 7.94 -2.52
C MET A 22 14.46 8.16 -3.78
N ALA A 23 15.72 7.74 -3.72
CA ALA A 23 16.66 7.87 -4.84
C ALA A 23 16.19 7.08 -6.08
N ASN A 24 16.07 7.76 -7.21
CA ASN A 24 15.57 7.17 -8.47
C ASN A 24 16.52 6.06 -8.98
N ALA A 25 16.11 4.79 -8.87
CA ALA A 25 16.89 3.62 -9.28
C ALA A 25 16.50 3.08 -10.67
N GLY A 26 16.08 3.95 -11.61
CA GLY A 26 15.79 3.58 -13.00
C GLY A 26 14.51 2.77 -13.23
N ARG A 27 13.62 2.69 -12.24
CA ARG A 27 12.29 2.06 -12.31
C ARG A 27 11.23 2.98 -11.70
N THR A 28 9.96 2.85 -12.11
CA THR A 28 8.84 3.55 -11.47
C THR A 28 8.85 3.21 -9.98
N MET A 29 9.14 4.20 -9.15
CA MET A 29 9.19 4.01 -7.69
C MET A 29 7.85 4.40 -7.08
N TYR A 30 7.42 3.61 -6.12
CA TYR A 30 6.23 3.86 -5.32
C TYR A 30 6.36 3.12 -3.99
N ARG A 31 5.60 3.54 -2.99
CA ARG A 31 5.46 2.81 -1.72
C ARG A 31 4.02 2.46 -1.51
N VAL A 32 3.77 1.25 -1.02
CA VAL A 32 2.45 0.78 -0.63
C VAL A 32 2.55 0.33 0.81
N ASP A 33 1.81 0.98 1.69
CA ASP A 33 1.78 0.68 3.11
C ASP A 33 0.34 0.31 3.48
N THR A 34 0.15 -0.90 4.02
CA THR A 34 -1.16 -1.42 4.44
C THR A 34 -1.09 -1.75 5.92
N THR A 35 -2.04 -1.24 6.71
CA THR A 35 -2.16 -1.61 8.13
C THR A 35 -2.52 -3.09 8.26
N ILE A 36 -1.88 -3.77 9.22
CA ILE A 36 -2.13 -5.19 9.50
C ILE A 36 -3.34 -5.35 10.42
N ASP A 37 -3.44 -4.48 11.42
CA ASP A 37 -4.55 -4.43 12.38
C ASP A 37 -5.67 -3.51 11.91
N GLU A 38 -6.87 -3.75 12.43
CA GLU A 38 -8.04 -2.93 12.14
C GLU A 38 -7.89 -1.50 12.71
N PRO A 39 -8.29 -0.46 11.96
CA PRO A 39 -8.89 -0.54 10.62
C PRO A 39 -7.85 -0.83 9.52
N VAL A 40 -8.17 -1.79 8.65
CA VAL A 40 -7.34 -2.10 7.48
C VAL A 40 -7.46 -0.96 6.48
N HIS A 41 -6.34 -0.29 6.22
CA HIS A 41 -6.24 0.85 5.33
C HIS A 41 -4.92 0.78 4.58
N THR A 42 -4.93 1.22 3.32
CA THR A 42 -3.77 1.21 2.45
C THR A 42 -3.46 2.63 1.99
N THR A 43 -2.17 2.99 2.03
CA THR A 43 -1.65 4.23 1.44
C THR A 43 -0.69 3.90 0.31
N VAL A 44 -0.74 4.70 -0.75
CA VAL A 44 0.14 4.56 -1.91
C VAL A 44 0.80 5.89 -2.23
N LEU A 45 2.13 5.94 -2.13
CA LEU A 45 2.94 7.11 -2.51
C LEU A 45 3.49 6.91 -3.92
N CYS A 46 3.10 7.77 -4.85
CA CYS A 46 3.68 7.83 -6.19
C CYS A 46 5.06 8.49 -6.15
N GLY A 47 6.12 7.76 -6.50
CA GLY A 47 7.47 8.33 -6.58
C GLY A 47 7.72 9.20 -7.82
N SER A 48 6.80 9.24 -8.79
CA SER A 48 6.91 10.08 -9.99
C SER A 48 6.38 11.50 -9.77
N CYS A 49 5.18 11.64 -9.17
CA CYS A 49 4.55 12.94 -8.95
C CYS A 49 4.42 13.32 -7.45
N ALA A 50 4.92 12.49 -6.54
CA ALA A 50 4.79 12.67 -5.09
C ALA A 50 3.35 12.71 -4.55
N HIS A 51 2.38 12.19 -5.31
CA HIS A 51 0.99 12.08 -4.86
C HIS A 51 0.82 10.93 -3.85
N LEU A 52 0.17 11.20 -2.72
CA LEU A 52 -0.21 10.22 -1.72
C LEU A 52 -1.72 9.93 -1.86
N ALA A 53 -2.05 8.69 -2.17
CA ALA A 53 -3.42 8.19 -2.20
C ALA A 53 -3.70 7.33 -0.96
N GLU A 54 -4.94 7.40 -0.48
CA GLU A 54 -5.43 6.70 0.71
C GLU A 54 -6.67 5.90 0.31
N MET A 55 -6.76 4.65 0.76
CA MET A 55 -7.81 3.70 0.38
C MET A 55 -8.19 2.83 1.57
N GLU A 56 -9.48 2.72 1.84
CA GLU A 56 -10.00 1.76 2.82
C GLU A 56 -9.82 0.32 2.31
N GLY A 57 -9.35 -0.57 3.18
CA GLY A 57 -9.14 -1.98 2.86
C GLY A 57 -7.69 -2.37 2.53
N PRO A 58 -7.50 -3.64 2.14
CA PRO A 58 -6.18 -4.23 1.93
C PRO A 58 -5.51 -3.68 0.67
N ARG A 59 -4.26 -4.10 0.46
CA ARG A 59 -3.48 -3.75 -0.72
C ARG A 59 -4.25 -4.10 -2.01
N PRO A 60 -4.42 -3.17 -2.95
CA PRO A 60 -5.09 -3.46 -4.21
C PRO A 60 -4.21 -4.32 -5.13
N ALA A 61 -4.83 -5.18 -5.94
CA ALA A 61 -4.14 -5.97 -6.96
C ALA A 61 -3.50 -5.08 -8.03
N THR A 62 -4.17 -4.00 -8.44
CA THR A 62 -3.63 -3.02 -9.38
C THR A 62 -3.85 -1.61 -8.85
N PHE A 63 -2.85 -0.74 -8.98
CA PHE A 63 -2.96 0.66 -8.58
C PHE A 63 -2.34 1.59 -9.63
N THR A 64 -3.18 2.50 -10.12
CA THR A 64 -2.80 3.60 -11.01
C THR A 64 -2.87 4.91 -10.25
N CYS A 65 -1.83 5.73 -10.34
CA CYS A 65 -1.81 7.02 -9.68
C CYS A 65 -2.94 7.93 -10.21
N PRO A 66 -3.88 8.40 -9.38
CA PRO A 66 -4.98 9.25 -9.84
C PRO A 66 -4.51 10.65 -10.26
N SER A 67 -3.30 11.07 -9.85
CA SER A 67 -2.75 12.38 -10.18
C SER A 67 -2.00 12.44 -11.52
N CYS A 68 -1.29 11.38 -11.91
CA CYS A 68 -0.48 11.38 -13.13
C CYS A 68 -0.84 10.25 -14.12
N GLY A 69 -1.76 9.35 -13.76
CA GLY A 69 -2.18 8.23 -14.59
C GLY A 69 -1.13 7.13 -14.76
N LEU A 70 -0.01 7.20 -14.03
CA LEU A 70 1.04 6.19 -14.10
C LEU A 70 0.60 4.92 -13.38
N LEU A 71 0.69 3.78 -14.06
CA LEU A 71 0.56 2.46 -13.43
C LEU A 71 1.73 2.30 -12.44
N LEU A 72 1.40 2.18 -11.16
CA LEU A 72 2.40 2.02 -10.11
C LEU A 72 2.57 0.55 -9.77
N TRP A 73 1.47 -0.13 -9.45
CA TRP A 73 1.46 -1.52 -9.00
C TRP A 73 0.49 -2.33 -9.86
N GLU A 74 0.89 -3.54 -10.21
CA GLU A 74 0.05 -4.58 -10.79
C GLU A 74 0.59 -5.90 -10.24
N ASP A 75 -0.23 -6.60 -9.47
CA ASP A 75 0.04 -7.92 -8.93
C ASP A 75 -0.26 -8.92 -10.06
N GLU A 76 0.76 -9.61 -10.56
CA GLU A 76 0.60 -10.64 -11.60
C GLU A 76 -0.06 -11.94 -11.04
N GLU A 77 -0.43 -11.98 -9.76
CA GLU A 77 -0.95 -13.16 -9.05
C GLU A 77 -2.49 -13.31 -9.12
N GLU A 78 -3.10 -13.12 -10.29
CA GLU A 78 -4.45 -13.64 -10.58
C GLU A 78 -4.55 -14.38 -11.93
N GLU A 79 -3.45 -14.92 -12.45
CA GLU A 79 -3.50 -15.93 -13.51
C GLU A 79 -3.14 -17.33 -12.99
N ALA A 80 -4.18 -18.16 -12.88
CA ALA A 80 -4.18 -19.62 -12.98
C ALA A 80 -3.65 -20.46 -11.79
N SER A 81 -4.58 -20.85 -10.91
CA SER A 81 -4.85 -22.30 -10.78
C SER A 81 -6.26 -22.57 -10.21
N PRO A 82 -7.32 -22.65 -11.03
CA PRO A 82 -8.45 -23.47 -10.60
C PRO A 82 -7.87 -24.89 -10.37
N ARG A 83 -8.03 -25.43 -9.16
CA ARG A 83 -7.77 -26.85 -8.91
C ARG A 83 -8.60 -27.62 -9.94
N MET A 84 -7.94 -28.30 -10.87
CA MET A 84 -8.56 -29.35 -11.66
C MET A 84 -8.84 -30.51 -10.69
N ASP A 85 -10.10 -30.71 -10.34
CA ASP A 85 -10.61 -31.93 -9.69
C ASP A 85 -10.78 -33.05 -10.73
#